data_AF-A0A955N206-F1
#
_entry.id   AF-A0A955N206-F1
#
_cell.length_a   1.000
_cell.length_b   1.000
_cell.length_c   1.000
_cell.angle_alpha   90.00
_cell.angle_beta   90.00
_cell.angle_gamma   90.00
#
_symmetry.space_group_name_H-M   'P 1'
#
loop_
_entity.id
_entity.type
_entity.pdbx_description
1 polymer ?
#
loop_
_entity_poly.entity_id
_entity_poly.type
_entity_poly.pdbx_seq_one_letter_code
_entity_poly.pdbx_strand_id
1 'polypeptide(L)'
;DRLSINGRPVDPALGWAMTPVFNMLSRCPVLSLPSGRAASGVPTGIQLVGKTYADRDVFRAGMAYEAASGGWFTRGADRPVLP
;
A
#
# COMPACT_ATOMS: atom_id res chain seq x y z
N ASP A 1 9.27 -24.13 2.93
CA ASP A 1 10.05 -23.25 2.05
C ASP A 1 10.85 -22.22 2.83
N ARG A 2 12.02 -21.82 2.33
CA ARG A 2 12.89 -20.80 2.94
C ARG A 2 12.78 -19.51 2.13
N LEU A 3 12.38 -18.42 2.76
CA LEU A 3 12.31 -17.09 2.15
C LEU A 3 13.45 -16.21 2.71
N SER A 4 14.12 -15.46 1.84
CA SER A 4 15.14 -14.47 2.25
C SER A 4 14.96 -13.16 1.49
N ILE A 5 15.04 -12.04 2.20
CA ILE A 5 14.97 -10.68 1.64
C ILE A 5 16.30 -9.98 1.93
N ASN A 6 16.98 -9.47 0.91
CA ASN A 6 18.30 -8.83 1.03
C ASN A 6 19.31 -9.69 1.83
N GLY A 7 19.33 -11.00 1.59
CA GLY A 7 20.21 -11.96 2.26
C GLY A 7 19.80 -12.32 3.70
N ARG A 8 18.72 -11.74 4.24
CA ARG A 8 18.23 -12.04 5.59
C ARG A 8 17.08 -13.05 5.53
N PRO A 9 17.12 -14.16 6.28
CA PRO A 9 15.99 -15.07 6.34
C PRO A 9 14.80 -14.38 7.02
N VAL A 10 13.59 -14.62 6.50
CA VAL A 10 12.35 -14.10 7.06
C VAL A 10 11.33 -15.22 7.17
N ASP A 11 10.38 -15.09 8.09
CA ASP A 11 9.23 -15.98 8.15
C ASP A 11 8.46 -15.91 6.82
N PRO A 12 8.28 -17.05 6.10
CA PRO A 12 7.66 -17.05 4.78
C PRO A 12 6.18 -16.67 4.78
N ALA A 13 5.47 -16.90 5.90
CA ALA A 13 4.03 -16.70 5.98
C ALA A 13 3.69 -15.21 6.10
N LEU A 14 4.24 -14.53 7.11
CA LEU A 14 3.91 -13.12 7.39
C LEU A 14 5.11 -12.26 7.82
N GLY A 15 6.33 -12.81 7.88
CA GLY A 15 7.52 -12.10 8.37
C GLY A 15 7.93 -10.87 7.58
N TRP A 16 7.41 -10.71 6.37
CA TRP A 16 7.67 -9.58 5.48
C TRP A 16 6.45 -8.66 5.29
N ALA A 17 5.28 -9.07 5.78
CA ALA A 17 4.05 -8.31 5.65
C ALA A 17 3.97 -7.25 6.77
N MET A 18 3.74 -5.99 6.40
CA MET A 18 3.58 -4.89 7.36
C MET A 18 2.12 -4.67 7.78
N THR A 19 1.17 -5.28 7.07
CA THR A 19 -0.27 -5.20 7.33
C THR A 19 -0.74 -5.90 8.63
N PRO A 20 -0.17 -7.03 9.09
CA PRO A 20 -0.77 -7.79 10.20
C PRO A 20 -0.85 -7.01 11.51
N VAL A 21 0.11 -6.13 11.78
CA VAL A 21 0.12 -5.29 12.99
C VAL A 21 -1.14 -4.44 13.08
N PHE A 22 -1.63 -3.90 11.95
CA PHE A 22 -2.84 -3.08 11.92
C PHE A 22 -4.13 -3.89 11.87
N ASN A 23 -4.09 -5.14 11.41
CA ASN A 23 -5.22 -6.06 11.56
C ASN A 23 -5.47 -6.38 13.05
N MET A 24 -4.40 -6.57 13.82
CA MET A 24 -4.48 -6.80 15.26
C MET A 24 -4.86 -5.54 16.05
N LEU A 25 -4.43 -4.36 15.57
CA LEU A 25 -4.81 -3.06 16.12
C LEU A 25 -6.06 -2.51 15.40
N SER A 26 -7.16 -3.27 15.42
CA SER A 26 -8.33 -3.11 14.52
C SER A 26 -9.06 -1.76 14.58
N ARG A 27 -8.66 -0.85 15.46
CA ARG A 27 -9.28 0.48 15.60
C ARG A 27 -8.61 1.54 14.73
N CYS A 28 -7.39 1.29 14.24
CA CYS A 28 -6.67 2.23 13.39
C CYS A 28 -7.10 2.09 11.93
N PRO A 29 -7.62 3.15 11.28
CA PRO A 29 -7.91 3.13 9.86
C PRO A 29 -6.62 3.08 9.05
N VAL A 30 -6.60 2.24 8.02
CA VAL A 30 -5.45 2.07 7.11
C VAL A 30 -5.90 2.14 5.67
N LEU A 31 -5.22 2.95 4.86
CA LEU A 31 -5.45 3.08 3.43
C LEU A 31 -4.18 2.71 2.66
N SER A 32 -4.31 1.76 1.73
CA SER A 32 -3.23 1.39 0.81
C SER A 32 -3.25 2.29 -0.43
N LEU A 33 -2.12 2.92 -0.74
CA LEU A 33 -1.97 3.84 -1.86
C LEU A 33 -0.81 3.39 -2.76
N PRO A 34 -0.92 3.55 -4.09
CA PRO A 34 0.19 3.27 -5.00
C PRO A 34 1.30 4.29 -4.79
N SER A 35 2.56 3.83 -4.68
CA SER A 35 3.72 4.70 -4.49
C SER A 35 4.59 4.89 -5.73
N GLY A 36 4.34 4.09 -6.77
CA GLY A 36 5.13 4.10 -7.98
C GLY A 36 5.38 2.69 -8.51
N ARG A 37 6.44 2.57 -9.29
CA ARG A 37 6.96 1.28 -9.75
C ARG A 37 8.40 1.15 -9.29
N ALA A 38 8.77 -0.05 -8.85
CA ALA A 38 10.17 -0.37 -8.62
C ALA A 38 10.95 -0.29 -9.94
N ALA A 39 12.29 -0.29 -9.86
CA ALA A 39 13.16 -0.37 -11.04
C ALA A 39 12.86 -1.60 -11.93
N SER A 40 12.26 -2.65 -11.36
CA SER A 40 11.78 -3.84 -12.07
C SER A 40 10.45 -3.64 -12.81
N GLY A 41 9.82 -2.47 -12.71
CA GLY A 41 8.49 -2.18 -13.28
C GLY A 41 7.30 -2.68 -12.44
N VAL A 42 7.55 -3.46 -11.38
CA VAL A 42 6.52 -3.98 -10.46
C VAL A 42 5.91 -2.82 -9.66
N PRO A 43 4.57 -2.72 -9.56
CA PRO A 43 3.93 -1.67 -8.76
C PRO A 43 4.27 -1.81 -7.27
N THR A 44 4.55 -0.68 -6.63
CA THR A 44 4.79 -0.58 -5.19
C THR A 44 3.68 0.22 -4.52
N GLY A 45 3.50 -0.01 -3.22
CA GLY A 45 2.50 0.69 -2.42
C GLY A 45 3.04 1.17 -1.08
N ILE A 46 2.33 2.11 -0.48
CA ILE A 46 2.50 2.57 0.90
C ILE A 46 1.19 2.36 1.67
N GLN A 47 1.30 2.29 2.99
CA GLN A 47 0.16 2.27 3.89
C GLN A 47 0.09 3.59 4.66
N LEU A 48 -1.03 4.31 4.51
CA LEU A 48 -1.34 5.46 5.32
C LEU A 48 -2.17 5.01 6.51
N VAL A 49 -1.63 5.17 7.72
CA VAL A 49 -2.25 4.72 8.97
C VAL A 49 -2.68 5.93 9.79
N GLY A 50 -3.96 5.99 10.14
CA GLY A 50 -4.52 7.05 10.96
C GLY A 50 -4.59 6.71 12.44
N LYS A 51 -4.93 7.71 13.25
CA LYS A 51 -5.34 7.49 14.64
C LYS A 51 -6.67 6.74 14.67
N THR A 52 -6.92 6.06 15.78
CA THR A 52 -8.19 5.36 16.07
C THR A 52 -9.41 6.21 15.72
N TYR A 53 -10.33 5.67 14.90
CA TYR A 53 -11.57 6.32 14.43
C TYR A 53 -11.39 7.62 13.62
N ALA A 54 -10.20 7.87 13.07
CA ALA A 54 -9.89 9.05 12.26
C ALA A 54 -9.96 8.77 10.74
N ASP A 55 -10.93 7.97 10.29
CA ASP A 55 -11.07 7.53 8.89
C ASP A 55 -11.14 8.72 7.92
N ARG A 56 -11.86 9.78 8.31
CA ARG A 56 -11.96 11.02 7.55
C ARG A 56 -10.60 11.66 7.29
N ASP A 57 -9.70 11.63 8.27
CA ASP A 57 -8.35 12.22 8.11
C ASP A 57 -7.50 11.38 7.17
N VAL A 58 -7.60 10.05 7.26
CA VAL A 58 -6.92 9.13 6.34
C VAL A 58 -7.40 9.34 4.91
N PHE A 59 -8.70 9.44 4.66
CA PHE A 59 -9.22 9.73 3.32
C PHE A 59 -8.78 11.11 2.80
N ARG A 60 -8.79 12.14 3.64
CA ARG A 60 -8.31 13.48 3.24
C ARG A 60 -6.85 13.46 2.83
N ALA A 61 -6.00 12.78 3.61
CA ALA A 61 -4.59 12.62 3.28
C ALA A 61 -4.39 11.75 2.04
N GLY A 62 -5.19 10.69 1.85
CA GLY A 62 -5.20 9.88 0.63
C GLY A 62 -5.54 10.68 -0.63
N MET A 63 -6.59 11.51 -0.58
CA MET A 63 -6.94 12.40 -1.70
C MET A 63 -5.86 13.44 -1.97
N ALA A 64 -5.27 14.03 -0.92
CA ALA A 64 -4.17 14.98 -1.09
C ALA A 64 -2.95 14.31 -1.74
N TYR A 65 -2.64 13.08 -1.35
CA TYR A 65 -1.60 12.26 -1.98
C TYR A 65 -1.90 11.95 -3.44
N GLU A 66 -3.12 11.51 -3.75
CA GLU A 66 -3.54 11.22 -5.13
C GLU A 66 -3.43 12.47 -6.03
N ALA A 67 -3.92 13.62 -5.55
CA ALA A 67 -3.84 14.88 -6.28
C ALA A 67 -2.39 15.32 -6.53
N ALA A 68 -1.49 15.13 -5.55
CA ALA A 68 -0.08 15.47 -5.68
C ALA A 68 0.71 14.48 -6.57
N SER A 69 0.32 13.21 -6.58
CA SER A 69 0.98 12.15 -7.36
C SER A 69 0.47 12.03 -8.80
N GLY A 70 -0.65 12.69 -9.13
CA GLY A 70 -1.26 12.67 -10.47
C GLY A 70 -2.22 11.50 -10.70
N GLY A 71 -2.48 10.69 -9.66
CA GLY A 71 -3.36 9.53 -9.72
C GLY A 71 -2.83 8.38 -10.59
N TRP A 72 -3.40 7.19 -10.41
CA TRP A 72 -3.16 6.04 -11.28
C TRP A 72 -4.38 5.82 -12.17
N PHE A 73 -4.16 5.45 -13.43
CA PHE A 73 -5.23 5.08 -14.37
C PHE A 73 -6.27 6.18 -14.63
N THR A 74 -5.84 7.44 -14.57
CA THR A 74 -6.69 8.62 -14.77
C THR A 74 -7.20 8.75 -16.20
N ARG A 75 -6.48 8.19 -17.19
CA ARG A 75 -6.93 8.10 -18.59
C ARG A 75 -7.40 6.68 -18.91
N GLY A 76 -8.42 6.57 -19.77
CA GLY A 76 -8.92 5.28 -20.24
C GLY A 76 -7.84 4.40 -20.89
N ALA A 77 -6.90 5.02 -21.61
CA ALA A 77 -5.78 4.34 -22.26
C ALA A 77 -4.76 3.71 -21.29
N ASP A 78 -4.71 4.18 -20.04
CA ASP A 78 -3.75 3.69 -19.04
C ASP A 78 -4.32 2.51 -18.23
N ARG A 79 -5.64 2.26 -18.32
CA ARG A 79 -6.34 1.23 -17.54
C ARG A 79 -5.97 -0.18 -18.04
N PRO A 80 -5.84 -1.17 -17.13
CA PRO A 80 -5.68 -2.56 -17.52
C PRO A 80 -6.85 -3.03 -18.40
N VAL A 81 -6.56 -3.74 -19.48
CA VAL A 81 -7.58 -4.42 -20.28
C VAL A 81 -7.93 -5.71 -19.57
N LEU A 82 -9.22 -5.89 -19.25
CA LEU A 82 -9.71 -7.15 -18.71
C LEU A 82 -9.67 -8.22 -19.82
N PRO A 83 -9.22 -9.44 -19.51
CA PRO A 83 -9.23 -10.55 -20.46
C PRO A 83 -10.65 -10.96 -20.87
#